data_AF-A0A963EJ69-F1
#
_entry.id   AF-A0A963EJ69-F1
#
_cell.length_a   1.000
_cell.length_b   1.000
_cell.length_c   1.000
_cell.angle_alpha   90.00
_cell.angle_beta   90.00
_cell.angle_gamma   90.00
#
_symmetry.space_group_name_H-M   'P 1'
#
loop_
_entity.id
_entity.type
_entity.pdbx_description
1 polymer ?
#
loop_
_entity_poly.entity_id
_entity_poly.type
_entity_poly.pdbx_seq_one_letter_code
_entity_poly.pdbx_strand_id
1 'polypeptide(L)'
;MEMQTDRHDAWHPGINSRIPARLMPLVTLFRPENADVGYDEARELSDFSGLPPAEFVSFRPERLAQHEILIRVTADLSVPDGPSYEELGINLRDMVKTIFDHYIEPDMAIVQRAHDDMRAKALRIIDRELASKLFERSPTPKPARPGGTGFLTRLFGRQPQDPERKTPPDHPETAVADLWQRQLAVTEDALEAACLESLMRIVGGIIGHRGRIIPDRELLARLVANHVCSHHGGEVIAEAIWPLVDRAIAERNYRVLPVQQKPTVMNVKGASASGKSTVRPR
;
A
#
# COMPACT_ATOMS: atom_id res chain seq x y z
N MET A 1 11.55 -10.88 -39.10
CA MET A 1 12.19 -10.21 -37.95
C MET A 1 12.15 -8.73 -38.26
N GLU A 2 11.00 -8.10 -38.04
CA GLU A 2 10.82 -6.67 -38.31
C GLU A 2 11.34 -5.86 -37.12
N MET A 3 12.30 -5.00 -37.42
CA MET A 3 12.90 -4.06 -36.49
C MET A 3 11.87 -2.94 -36.28
N GLN A 4 11.16 -2.97 -35.17
CA GLN A 4 10.18 -1.94 -34.80
C GLN A 4 10.95 -0.63 -34.60
N THR A 5 10.81 0.28 -35.57
CA THR A 5 11.40 1.62 -35.50
C THR A 5 10.59 2.43 -34.51
N ASP A 6 11.22 2.81 -33.41
CA ASP A 6 10.62 3.58 -32.33
C ASP A 6 10.28 4.99 -32.89
N ARG A 7 9.02 5.19 -33.27
CA ARG A 7 8.55 6.43 -33.91
C ARG A 7 8.40 7.50 -32.83
N HIS A 8 9.38 8.40 -32.75
CA HIS A 8 9.28 9.59 -31.91
C HIS A 8 8.41 10.66 -32.60
N ASP A 9 7.47 11.23 -31.86
CA ASP A 9 6.64 12.35 -32.31
C ASP A 9 6.59 13.46 -31.26
N ALA A 10 5.85 14.54 -31.54
CA ALA A 10 5.74 15.69 -30.62
C ALA A 10 5.14 15.33 -29.24
N TRP A 11 4.46 14.19 -29.13
CA TRP A 11 3.83 13.68 -27.92
C TRP A 11 4.59 12.51 -27.28
N HIS A 12 5.50 11.87 -28.04
CA HIS A 12 6.45 10.85 -27.59
C HIS A 12 7.87 11.21 -28.04
N PRO A 13 8.50 12.23 -27.41
CA PRO A 13 9.79 12.77 -27.87
C PRO A 13 11.00 11.84 -27.62
N GLY A 14 10.79 10.59 -27.21
CA GLY A 14 11.87 9.63 -26.92
C GLY A 14 12.70 9.95 -25.67
N ILE A 15 12.37 11.03 -24.96
CA ILE A 15 13.03 11.44 -23.72
C ILE A 15 12.18 11.07 -22.50
N ASN A 16 12.73 10.22 -21.65
CA ASN A 16 12.17 9.97 -20.33
C ASN A 16 12.90 10.87 -19.33
N SER A 17 12.23 11.95 -18.89
CA SER A 17 12.77 12.81 -17.83
C SER A 17 12.76 12.04 -16.51
N ARG A 18 13.91 11.45 -16.16
CA ARG A 18 14.12 10.80 -14.86
C ARG A 18 14.76 11.80 -13.90
N ILE A 19 14.20 11.90 -12.71
CA ILE A 19 14.82 12.67 -11.61
C ILE A 19 16.21 12.05 -11.36
N PRO A 20 17.29 12.84 -11.36
CA PRO A 20 18.63 12.33 -11.06
C PRO A 20 18.66 11.59 -9.73
N ALA A 21 19.36 10.45 -9.64
CA ALA A 21 19.39 9.60 -8.45
C ALA A 21 19.72 10.37 -7.16
N ARG A 22 20.68 11.32 -7.23
CA ARG A 22 21.06 12.18 -6.09
C ARG A 22 19.93 13.07 -5.55
N LEU A 23 18.88 13.32 -6.35
CA LEU A 23 17.73 14.13 -5.98
C LEU A 23 16.52 13.30 -5.55
N MET A 24 16.56 11.97 -5.72
CA MET A 24 15.47 11.09 -5.32
C MET A 24 15.15 11.15 -3.82
N PRO A 25 16.14 11.26 -2.90
CA PRO A 25 15.83 11.46 -1.47
C PRO A 25 15.08 12.76 -1.17
N LEU A 26 15.09 13.75 -2.07
CA LEU A 26 14.38 15.03 -1.91
C LEU A 26 12.93 14.98 -2.39
N VAL A 27 12.52 13.90 -3.07
CA VAL A 27 11.13 13.70 -3.45
C VAL A 27 10.30 13.59 -2.18
N THR A 28 9.17 14.32 -2.11
CA THR A 28 8.29 14.41 -0.93
C THR A 28 8.05 13.05 -0.27
N LEU A 29 7.82 12.01 -1.08
CA LEU A 29 7.53 10.65 -0.64
C LEU A 29 8.60 10.04 0.28
N PHE A 30 9.87 10.40 0.08
CA PHE A 30 11.02 9.82 0.79
C PHE A 30 11.64 10.75 1.81
N ARG A 31 11.04 11.94 1.98
CA ARG A 31 11.48 12.90 2.97
C ARG A 31 11.11 12.41 4.37
N PRO A 32 12.02 12.49 5.35
CA PRO A 32 11.77 11.99 6.69
C PRO A 32 10.58 12.69 7.34
N GLU A 33 10.28 13.95 7.01
CA GLU A 33 9.11 14.64 7.55
C GLU A 33 7.78 14.01 7.11
N ASN A 34 7.77 13.22 6.03
CA ASN A 34 6.56 12.68 5.42
C ASN A 34 6.45 11.16 5.53
N ALA A 35 7.57 10.45 5.67
CA ALA A 35 7.60 9.00 5.65
C ALA A 35 8.71 8.43 6.55
N ASP A 36 8.52 7.22 7.04
CA ASP A 36 9.52 6.51 7.83
C ASP A 36 10.55 5.76 6.98
N VAL A 37 10.24 5.52 5.70
CA VAL A 37 11.13 4.83 4.75
C VAL A 37 11.75 5.83 3.78
N GLY A 38 13.07 5.94 3.82
CA GLY A 38 13.85 6.78 2.90
C GLY A 38 14.03 6.14 1.52
N TYR A 39 14.51 6.92 0.55
CA TYR A 39 14.65 6.45 -0.84
C TYR A 39 15.62 5.27 -0.98
N ASP A 40 16.73 5.28 -0.24
CA ASP A 40 17.74 4.22 -0.35
C ASP A 40 17.19 2.88 0.14
N GLU A 41 16.51 2.84 1.28
CA GLU A 41 15.82 1.65 1.77
C GLU A 41 14.71 1.21 0.79
N ALA A 42 13.88 2.14 0.31
CA ALA A 42 12.82 1.83 -0.66
C ALA A 42 13.38 1.26 -1.98
N ARG A 43 14.56 1.74 -2.42
CA ARG A 43 15.25 1.22 -3.61
C ARG A 43 15.80 -0.17 -3.35
N GLU A 44 16.41 -0.43 -2.20
CA GLU A 44 16.86 -1.77 -1.83
C GLU A 44 15.70 -2.77 -1.78
N LEU A 45 14.56 -2.35 -1.23
CA LEU A 45 13.33 -3.14 -1.20
C LEU A 45 12.73 -3.36 -2.60
N SER A 46 12.86 -2.36 -3.48
CA SER A 46 12.48 -2.48 -4.88
C SER A 46 13.35 -3.49 -5.62
N ASP A 47 14.67 -3.38 -5.49
CA ASP A 47 15.63 -4.35 -6.05
C ASP A 47 15.44 -5.74 -5.43
N PHE A 48 14.91 -5.81 -4.20
CA PHE A 48 14.59 -7.05 -3.51
C PHE A 48 13.32 -7.74 -4.04
N SER A 49 12.25 -6.97 -4.24
CA SER A 49 10.88 -7.48 -4.49
C SER A 49 10.41 -7.34 -5.93
N GLY A 50 11.11 -6.59 -6.77
CA GLY A 50 10.64 -6.20 -8.10
C GLY A 50 9.48 -5.20 -8.11
N LEU A 51 9.02 -4.73 -6.95
CA LEU A 51 7.98 -3.69 -6.83
C LEU A 51 8.61 -2.29 -6.93
N PRO A 52 7.89 -1.27 -7.45
CA PRO A 52 8.44 0.08 -7.53
C PRO A 52 8.70 0.66 -6.12
N PRO A 53 9.72 1.52 -5.93
CA PRO A 53 10.07 2.07 -4.61
C PRO A 53 8.91 2.79 -3.91
N ALA A 54 7.97 3.35 -4.67
CA ALA A 54 6.80 4.04 -4.12
C ALA A 54 5.86 3.12 -3.31
N GLU A 55 5.89 1.81 -3.55
CA GLU A 55 5.08 0.81 -2.81
C GLU A 55 5.61 0.57 -1.39
N PHE A 56 6.86 0.97 -1.11
CA PHE A 56 7.49 0.79 0.20
C PHE A 56 7.48 2.05 1.07
N VAL A 57 6.92 3.14 0.55
CA VAL A 57 6.73 4.35 1.34
C VAL A 57 5.78 4.02 2.48
N SER A 58 6.19 4.34 3.70
CA SER A 58 5.36 4.28 4.90
C SER A 58 5.11 5.70 5.36
N PHE A 59 3.96 6.28 5.01
CA PHE A 59 3.68 7.67 5.35
C PHE A 59 3.50 7.86 6.85
N ARG A 60 3.92 9.03 7.33
CA ARG A 60 3.65 9.45 8.70
C ARG A 60 2.18 9.83 8.90
N PRO A 61 1.61 9.63 10.09
CA PRO A 61 0.23 10.00 10.37
C PRO A 61 -0.08 11.46 10.08
N GLU A 62 0.83 12.38 10.39
CA GLU A 62 0.73 13.82 10.14
C GLU A 62 0.56 14.10 8.63
N ARG A 63 1.32 13.37 7.81
CA ARG A 63 1.29 13.52 6.36
C ARG A 63 -0.02 12.99 5.77
N LEU A 64 -0.50 11.86 6.28
CA LEU A 64 -1.81 11.31 5.90
C LEU A 64 -2.95 12.25 6.30
N ALA A 65 -2.89 12.84 7.51
CA ALA A 65 -3.88 13.83 7.94
C ALA A 65 -3.87 15.09 7.05
N GLN A 66 -2.69 15.60 6.71
CA GLN A 66 -2.58 16.72 5.78
C GLN A 66 -3.18 16.39 4.40
N HIS A 67 -2.90 15.19 3.88
CA HIS A 67 -3.44 14.72 2.62
C HIS A 67 -4.97 14.64 2.65
N GLU A 68 -5.53 14.07 3.72
CA GLU A 68 -6.96 13.93 3.90
C GLU A 68 -7.68 15.28 3.97
N ILE A 69 -7.13 16.26 4.70
CA ILE A 69 -7.72 17.61 4.75
C ILE A 69 -7.79 18.21 3.34
N LEU A 70 -6.76 18.02 2.51
CA LEU A 70 -6.80 18.51 1.15
C LEU A 70 -7.92 17.85 0.34
N ILE A 71 -8.11 16.53 0.48
CA ILE A 71 -9.23 15.82 -0.15
C ILE A 71 -10.56 16.43 0.32
N ARG A 72 -10.76 16.61 1.62
CA ARG A 72 -12.00 17.15 2.18
C ARG A 72 -12.29 18.58 1.75
N VAL A 73 -11.30 19.46 1.79
CA VAL A 73 -11.49 20.85 1.34
C VAL A 73 -11.84 20.90 -0.15
N THR A 74 -11.22 20.04 -0.97
CA THR A 74 -11.48 20.04 -2.42
C THR A 74 -12.77 19.32 -2.82
N ALA A 75 -13.20 18.31 -2.08
CA ALA A 75 -14.39 17.52 -2.37
C ALA A 75 -15.66 18.09 -1.73
N ASP A 76 -15.56 18.57 -0.49
CA ASP A 76 -16.73 18.85 0.35
C ASP A 76 -16.97 20.36 0.54
N LEU A 77 -15.98 21.22 0.30
CA LEU A 77 -16.09 22.66 0.59
C LEU A 77 -16.03 23.54 -0.67
N SER A 78 -16.79 24.63 -0.61
CA SER A 78 -16.72 25.70 -1.61
C SER A 78 -15.50 26.57 -1.32
N VAL A 79 -14.48 26.47 -2.18
CA VAL A 79 -13.31 27.36 -2.15
C VAL A 79 -13.59 28.63 -2.96
N PRO A 80 -13.44 29.84 -2.39
CA PRO A 80 -13.60 31.08 -3.14
C PRO A 80 -12.55 31.18 -4.26
N ASP A 81 -12.98 31.49 -5.49
CA ASP A 81 -12.12 31.60 -6.67
C ASP A 81 -11.55 33.00 -6.90
N GLY A 82 -12.15 34.03 -6.28
CA GLY A 82 -11.68 35.42 -6.33
C GLY A 82 -11.77 36.06 -7.73
N PRO A 83 -11.44 37.36 -7.88
CA PRO A 83 -11.39 38.02 -9.18
C PRO A 83 -10.28 37.51 -10.11
N SER A 84 -9.25 36.83 -9.59
CA SER A 84 -8.14 36.27 -10.37
C SER A 84 -7.97 34.77 -10.15
N TYR A 85 -7.58 34.03 -11.20
CA TYR A 85 -7.45 32.56 -11.14
C TYR A 85 -6.48 32.06 -10.05
N GLU A 86 -5.47 32.86 -9.72
CA GLU A 86 -4.46 32.54 -8.73
C GLU A 86 -5.03 32.49 -7.31
N GLU A 87 -6.09 33.25 -7.05
CA GLU A 87 -6.74 33.34 -5.74
C GLU A 87 -7.40 32.03 -5.32
N LEU A 88 -7.97 31.26 -6.26
CA LEU A 88 -8.48 29.92 -5.97
C LEU A 88 -7.42 29.06 -5.28
N GLY A 89 -6.18 29.10 -5.78
CA GLY A 89 -5.07 28.34 -5.21
C GLY A 89 -4.62 28.88 -3.86
N ILE A 90 -4.66 30.20 -3.66
CA ILE A 90 -4.33 30.84 -2.38
C ILE A 90 -5.38 30.47 -1.32
N ASN A 91 -6.65 30.67 -1.63
CA ASN A 91 -7.77 30.38 -0.74
C ASN A 91 -7.84 28.90 -0.37
N LEU A 92 -7.60 27.99 -1.31
CA LEU A 92 -7.50 26.55 -1.04
C LEU A 92 -6.42 26.26 0.02
N ARG A 93 -5.21 26.79 -0.18
CA ARG A 93 -4.09 26.57 0.75
C ARG A 93 -4.34 27.18 2.11
N ASP A 94 -4.94 28.37 2.15
CA ASP A 94 -5.26 29.06 3.40
C ASP A 94 -6.34 28.31 4.18
N MET A 95 -7.37 27.78 3.51
CA MET A 95 -8.38 26.92 4.15
C MET A 95 -7.76 25.65 4.73
N VAL A 96 -6.96 24.93 3.94
CA VAL A 96 -6.26 23.70 4.39
C VAL A 96 -5.34 24.00 5.58
N LYS A 97 -4.52 25.06 5.49
CA LYS A 97 -3.61 25.49 6.56
C LYS A 97 -4.37 25.86 7.82
N THR A 98 -5.47 26.61 7.69
CA THR A 98 -6.31 27.01 8.83
C THR A 98 -6.90 25.79 9.55
N ILE A 99 -7.40 24.80 8.79
CA ILE A 99 -7.95 23.57 9.38
C ILE A 99 -6.82 22.78 10.06
N PHE A 100 -5.69 22.58 9.37
CA PHE A 100 -4.57 21.82 9.92
C PHE A 100 -4.01 22.46 11.20
N ASP A 101 -3.57 23.71 11.14
CA ASP A 101 -2.83 24.38 12.23
C ASP A 101 -3.71 24.62 13.48
N HIS A 102 -5.02 24.85 13.32
CA HIS A 102 -5.89 25.24 14.43
C HIS A 102 -6.81 24.13 14.95
N TYR A 103 -7.04 23.08 14.17
CA TYR A 103 -7.99 22.02 14.53
C TYR A 103 -7.36 20.63 14.55
N ILE A 104 -6.36 20.34 13.70
CA ILE A 104 -5.75 19.02 13.63
C ILE A 104 -4.46 18.95 14.44
N GLU A 105 -3.52 19.88 14.22
CA GLU A 105 -2.22 19.91 14.89
C GLU A 105 -2.33 19.92 16.43
N PRO A 106 -3.23 20.70 17.06
CA PRO A 106 -3.40 20.67 18.52
C PRO A 106 -3.85 19.30 19.05
N ASP A 107 -4.60 18.56 18.25
CA ASP A 107 -5.18 17.26 18.59
C ASP A 107 -4.45 16.09 17.88
N MET A 108 -3.22 16.31 17.37
CA MET A 108 -2.47 15.34 16.55
C MET A 108 -2.23 14.01 17.27
N ALA A 109 -2.17 14.02 18.60
CA ALA A 109 -2.03 12.80 19.39
C ALA A 109 -3.20 11.81 19.18
N ILE A 110 -4.40 12.28 18.80
CA ILE A 110 -5.53 11.41 18.44
C ILE A 110 -5.23 10.68 17.13
N VAL A 111 -4.73 11.41 16.13
CA VAL A 111 -4.36 10.88 14.81
C VAL A 111 -3.26 9.82 14.93
N GLN A 112 -2.20 10.14 15.68
CA GLN A 112 -1.10 9.21 15.93
C GLN A 112 -1.58 7.93 16.62
N ARG A 113 -2.41 8.04 17.67
CA ARG A 113 -2.97 6.87 18.36
C ARG A 113 -3.83 6.01 17.45
N ALA A 114 -4.71 6.61 16.65
CA ALA A 114 -5.56 5.86 15.73
C ALA A 114 -4.72 5.06 14.72
N HIS A 115 -3.69 5.68 14.17
CA HIS A 115 -2.75 5.03 13.26
C HIS A 115 -1.96 3.91 13.95
N ASP A 116 -1.40 4.17 15.14
CA ASP A 116 -0.61 3.19 15.89
C ASP A 116 -1.43 1.97 16.31
N ASP A 117 -2.67 2.18 16.77
CA ASP A 117 -3.61 1.11 17.12
C ASP A 117 -3.97 0.25 15.91
N MET A 118 -4.22 0.88 14.75
CA MET A 118 -4.45 0.17 13.50
C MET A 118 -3.21 -0.64 13.09
N ARG A 119 -2.02 -0.03 13.12
CA ARG A 119 -0.77 -0.69 12.75
C ARG A 119 -0.48 -1.89 13.67
N ALA A 120 -0.73 -1.77 14.97
CA ALA A 120 -0.58 -2.86 15.91
C ALA A 120 -1.57 -4.00 15.65
N LYS A 121 -2.82 -3.69 15.28
CA LYS A 121 -3.81 -4.70 14.86
C LYS A 121 -3.38 -5.40 13.56
N ALA A 122 -2.95 -4.63 12.56
CA ALA A 122 -2.47 -5.15 11.28
C ALA A 122 -1.32 -6.12 11.48
N LEU A 123 -0.32 -5.76 12.28
CA LEU A 123 0.82 -6.63 12.57
C LEU A 123 0.40 -7.97 13.19
N ARG A 124 -0.60 -7.99 14.07
CA ARG A 124 -1.12 -9.24 14.64
C ARG A 124 -1.79 -10.13 13.59
N ILE A 125 -2.58 -9.53 12.69
CA ILE A 125 -3.21 -10.25 11.58
C ILE A 125 -2.12 -10.82 10.66
N ILE A 126 -1.20 -9.97 10.22
CA ILE A 126 -0.11 -10.33 9.31
C ILE A 126 0.76 -11.45 9.90
N ASP A 127 1.21 -11.34 11.15
CA ASP A 127 2.06 -12.36 11.78
C ASP A 127 1.32 -13.71 11.89
N ARG A 128 0.02 -13.70 12.21
CA ARG A 128 -0.83 -14.89 12.21
C ARG A 128 -0.89 -15.54 10.82
N GLU A 129 -1.14 -14.75 9.79
CA GLU A 129 -1.24 -15.23 8.41
C GLU A 129 0.08 -15.80 7.89
N LEU A 130 1.19 -15.09 8.12
CA LEU A 130 2.53 -15.55 7.74
C LEU A 130 2.90 -16.84 8.49
N ALA A 131 2.67 -16.89 9.81
CA ALA A 131 3.02 -18.05 10.62
C ALA A 131 2.24 -19.31 10.20
N SER A 132 0.93 -19.20 10.00
CA SER A 132 0.07 -20.35 9.72
C SER A 132 0.13 -20.85 8.28
N LYS A 133 0.35 -19.97 7.29
CA LYS A 133 0.25 -20.35 5.87
C LYS A 133 1.61 -20.48 5.16
N LEU A 134 2.61 -19.70 5.56
CA LEU A 134 3.93 -19.70 4.91
C LEU A 134 5.02 -20.37 5.72
N PHE A 135 5.01 -20.19 7.04
CA PHE A 135 6.10 -20.66 7.90
C PHE A 135 5.77 -21.89 8.74
N GLU A 136 4.54 -22.39 8.71
CA GLU A 136 4.18 -23.61 9.40
C GLU A 136 4.85 -24.81 8.72
N ARG A 137 5.79 -25.44 9.44
CA ARG A 137 6.39 -26.71 9.00
C ARG A 137 5.33 -27.80 9.08
N SER A 138 4.94 -28.37 7.94
CA SER A 138 4.31 -29.69 7.93
C SER A 138 5.12 -30.63 8.82
N PRO A 139 4.49 -31.35 9.78
CA PRO A 139 5.22 -32.25 10.64
C PRO A 139 5.96 -33.25 9.76
N THR A 140 7.28 -33.33 9.90
CA THR A 140 8.09 -34.38 9.28
C THR A 140 7.39 -35.71 9.53
N PRO A 141 7.07 -36.50 8.49
CA PRO A 141 6.50 -37.83 8.71
C PRO A 141 7.45 -38.54 9.66
N LYS A 142 6.95 -38.98 10.83
CA LYS A 142 7.73 -39.85 11.72
C LYS A 142 8.30 -40.96 10.82
N PRO A 143 9.63 -41.21 10.82
CA PRO A 143 10.15 -42.33 10.07
C PRO A 143 9.37 -43.56 10.52
N ALA A 144 8.66 -44.17 9.58
CA ALA A 144 7.97 -45.43 9.83
C ALA A 144 9.03 -46.35 10.44
N ARG A 145 8.80 -46.79 11.68
CA ARG A 145 9.65 -47.81 12.31
C ARG A 145 9.79 -48.93 11.29
N PRO A 146 11.01 -49.38 10.95
CA PRO A 146 11.16 -50.53 10.06
C PRO A 146 10.54 -51.73 10.77
N GLY A 147 9.28 -52.00 10.46
CA GLY A 147 8.62 -53.25 10.78
C GLY A 147 9.44 -54.33 10.09
N GLY A 148 10.04 -55.21 10.89
CA GLY A 148 10.93 -56.26 10.41
C GLY A 148 10.27 -57.05 9.30
N THR A 149 10.88 -57.05 8.11
CA THR A 149 10.50 -57.93 7.02
C THR A 149 11.67 -58.84 6.72
N GLY A 150 11.44 -60.13 6.99
CA GLY A 150 12.36 -61.21 6.70
C GLY A 150 12.68 -61.31 5.22
N PHE A 151 13.91 -61.75 4.97
CA PHE A 151 14.61 -61.89 3.68
C PHE A 151 13.79 -62.54 2.53
N LEU A 152 12.71 -63.26 2.84
CA LEU A 152 11.93 -64.05 1.87
C LEU A 152 10.86 -63.25 1.11
N THR A 153 10.45 -62.06 1.56
CA THR A 153 9.46 -61.23 0.82
C THR A 153 10.06 -60.44 -0.34
N ARG A 154 11.40 -60.34 -0.42
CA ARG A 154 12.11 -59.63 -1.51
C ARG A 154 12.22 -60.43 -2.81
N LEU A 155 12.00 -61.74 -2.80
CA LEU A 155 12.15 -62.58 -3.99
C LEU A 155 10.83 -62.87 -4.74
N PHE A 156 9.66 -62.64 -4.13
CA PHE A 156 8.37 -62.95 -4.76
C PHE A 156 7.30 -61.84 -4.64
N GLY A 157 7.68 -60.65 -4.17
CA GLY A 157 6.77 -59.52 -3.99
C GLY A 157 6.65 -58.63 -5.22
N ARG A 158 5.59 -58.80 -6.00
CA ARG A 158 5.16 -57.88 -7.06
C ARG A 158 4.92 -56.49 -6.45
N GLN A 159 5.67 -55.49 -6.90
CA GLN A 159 5.62 -54.13 -6.40
C GLN A 159 4.24 -53.52 -6.69
N PRO A 160 3.45 -53.09 -5.68
CA PRO A 160 2.26 -52.29 -5.94
C PRO A 160 2.72 -50.96 -6.52
N GLN A 161 2.21 -50.62 -7.70
CA GLN A 161 2.32 -49.25 -8.21
C GLN A 161 1.51 -48.36 -7.27
N ASP A 162 2.22 -47.49 -6.55
CA ASP A 162 1.64 -46.42 -5.76
C ASP A 162 0.98 -45.43 -6.73
N PRO A 163 -0.35 -45.24 -6.68
CA PRO A 163 -1.01 -44.31 -7.57
C PRO A 163 -0.58 -42.89 -7.22
N GLU A 164 0.04 -42.23 -8.18
CA GLU A 164 0.29 -40.79 -8.19
C GLU A 164 0.94 -40.25 -6.91
N ARG A 165 2.27 -40.41 -6.84
CA ARG A 165 3.11 -39.43 -6.17
C ARG A 165 2.92 -38.11 -6.91
N LYS A 166 1.88 -37.35 -6.54
CA LYS A 166 1.68 -35.96 -7.00
C LYS A 166 3.02 -35.27 -6.83
N THR A 167 3.58 -34.83 -7.95
CA THR A 167 4.68 -33.88 -7.99
C THR A 167 4.38 -32.81 -6.94
N PRO A 168 5.30 -32.49 -6.01
CA PRO A 168 5.09 -31.37 -5.11
C PRO A 168 4.67 -30.16 -5.96
N PRO A 169 3.60 -29.43 -5.62
CA PRO A 169 3.20 -28.28 -6.41
C PRO A 169 4.40 -27.35 -6.58
N ASP A 170 4.63 -26.91 -7.83
CA ASP A 170 5.87 -26.27 -8.25
C ASP A 170 6.26 -25.04 -7.41
N HIS A 171 5.34 -24.40 -6.67
CA HIS A 171 5.69 -23.48 -5.59
C HIS A 171 4.59 -23.54 -4.51
N PRO A 172 4.87 -23.96 -3.25
CA PRO A 172 3.87 -23.98 -2.18
C PRO A 172 3.30 -22.59 -1.88
N GLU A 173 4.04 -21.55 -2.26
CA GLU A 173 3.74 -20.15 -2.03
C GLU A 173 2.61 -19.63 -2.94
N THR A 174 2.45 -20.17 -4.15
CA THR A 174 1.32 -19.82 -5.06
C THR A 174 -0.01 -20.31 -4.49
N ALA A 175 -0.01 -21.46 -3.82
CA ALA A 175 -1.21 -21.97 -3.15
C ALA A 175 -1.64 -21.08 -1.97
N VAL A 176 -0.70 -20.36 -1.34
CA VAL A 176 -1.01 -19.42 -0.25
C VAL A 176 -1.71 -18.18 -0.76
N ALA A 177 -1.32 -17.66 -1.92
CA ALA A 177 -2.01 -16.53 -2.55
C ALA A 177 -3.49 -16.85 -2.83
N ASP A 178 -3.80 -18.06 -3.32
CA ASP A 178 -5.18 -18.51 -3.52
C ASP A 178 -5.97 -18.60 -2.21
N LEU A 179 -5.32 -19.00 -1.11
CA LEU A 179 -5.96 -19.05 0.21
C LEU A 179 -6.30 -17.65 0.71
N TRP A 180 -5.39 -16.68 0.57
CA TRP A 180 -5.67 -15.30 0.93
C TRP A 180 -6.75 -14.68 0.06
N GLN A 181 -6.75 -14.95 -1.25
CA GLN A 181 -7.81 -14.46 -2.15
C GLN A 181 -9.19 -14.97 -1.75
N ARG A 182 -9.30 -16.24 -1.32
CA ARG A 182 -10.58 -16.80 -0.84
C ARG A 182 -11.01 -16.18 0.49
N GLN A 183 -10.07 -15.91 1.39
CA GLN A 183 -10.35 -15.24 2.66
C GLN A 183 -10.79 -13.79 2.45
N LEU A 184 -10.14 -13.08 1.52
CA LEU A 184 -10.50 -11.73 1.12
C LEU A 184 -11.92 -11.66 0.54
N ALA A 185 -12.33 -12.66 -0.24
CA ALA A 185 -13.66 -12.70 -0.85
C ALA A 185 -14.82 -12.84 0.16
N VAL A 186 -14.53 -13.21 1.42
CA VAL A 186 -15.55 -13.43 2.46
C VAL A 186 -15.36 -12.54 3.68
N THR A 187 -14.29 -11.75 3.74
CA THR A 187 -14.04 -10.86 4.89
C THR A 187 -14.90 -9.61 4.80
N GLU A 188 -15.49 -9.20 5.92
CA GLU A 188 -16.22 -7.93 6.06
C GLU A 188 -15.39 -6.88 6.83
N ASP A 189 -14.31 -7.30 7.49
CA ASP A 189 -13.39 -6.41 8.20
C ASP A 189 -12.43 -5.75 7.21
N ALA A 190 -12.50 -4.42 7.10
CA ALA A 190 -11.72 -3.63 6.17
C ALA A 190 -10.20 -3.71 6.43
N LEU A 191 -9.79 -3.81 7.70
CA LEU A 191 -8.38 -3.93 8.06
C LEU A 191 -7.85 -5.32 7.70
N GLU A 192 -8.64 -6.38 7.93
CA GLU A 192 -8.28 -7.73 7.50
C GLU A 192 -8.19 -7.81 5.97
N ALA A 193 -9.12 -7.19 5.24
CA ALA A 193 -9.06 -7.09 3.79
C ALA A 193 -7.75 -6.42 3.32
N ALA A 194 -7.44 -5.24 3.87
CA ALA A 194 -6.22 -4.51 3.55
C ALA A 194 -4.95 -5.32 3.86
N CYS A 195 -4.94 -6.08 4.96
CA CYS A 195 -3.84 -6.97 5.32
C CYS A 195 -3.65 -8.09 4.29
N LEU A 196 -4.74 -8.74 3.85
CA LEU A 196 -4.70 -9.83 2.87
C LEU A 196 -4.25 -9.33 1.49
N GLU A 197 -4.75 -8.18 1.05
CA GLU A 197 -4.31 -7.54 -0.20
C GLU A 197 -2.82 -7.18 -0.16
N SER A 198 -2.37 -6.60 0.96
CA SER A 198 -0.96 -6.24 1.16
C SER A 198 -0.06 -7.48 1.21
N LEU A 199 -0.50 -8.56 1.86
CA LEU A 199 0.19 -9.85 1.87
C LEU A 199 0.37 -10.37 0.45
N MET A 200 -0.71 -10.45 -0.33
CA MET A 200 -0.68 -10.91 -1.71
C MET A 200 0.23 -10.04 -2.59
N ARG A 201 0.18 -8.71 -2.42
CA ARG A 201 0.99 -7.75 -3.17
C ARG A 201 2.48 -7.92 -2.90
N ILE A 202 2.88 -7.87 -1.63
CA ILE A 202 4.30 -7.89 -1.23
C ILE A 202 4.90 -9.27 -1.42
N VAL A 203 4.23 -10.32 -0.93
CA VAL A 203 4.72 -11.70 -1.07
C VAL A 203 4.73 -12.11 -2.53
N GLY A 204 3.65 -11.83 -3.28
CA GLY A 204 3.59 -12.11 -4.72
C GLY A 204 4.67 -11.38 -5.51
N GLY A 205 4.98 -10.13 -5.17
CA GLY A 205 6.11 -9.39 -5.75
C GLY A 205 7.44 -10.11 -5.54
N ILE A 206 7.75 -10.44 -4.29
CA ILE A 206 9.01 -11.13 -3.93
C ILE A 206 9.14 -12.48 -4.65
N ILE A 207 8.08 -13.29 -4.66
CA ILE A 207 8.06 -14.58 -5.37
C ILE A 207 8.24 -14.36 -6.87
N GLY A 208 7.49 -13.43 -7.46
CA GLY A 208 7.56 -13.14 -8.89
C GLY A 208 8.95 -12.66 -9.33
N HIS A 209 9.66 -11.95 -8.46
CA HIS A 209 11.00 -11.43 -8.76
C HIS A 209 12.13 -12.43 -8.45
N ARG A 210 12.04 -13.20 -7.37
CA ARG A 210 13.13 -14.07 -6.88
C ARG A 210 12.86 -15.57 -6.98
N GLY A 211 11.63 -15.96 -7.29
CA GLY A 211 11.18 -17.36 -7.37
C GLY A 211 11.01 -18.07 -6.02
N ARG A 212 11.27 -17.40 -4.89
CA ARG A 212 11.11 -17.95 -3.53
C ARG A 212 11.02 -16.86 -2.47
N ILE A 213 10.42 -17.18 -1.33
CA ILE A 213 10.36 -16.32 -0.14
C ILE A 213 11.64 -16.43 0.72
N ILE A 214 12.01 -15.33 1.40
CA ILE A 214 13.06 -15.33 2.43
C ILE A 214 12.51 -15.91 3.75
N PRO A 215 13.29 -16.73 4.48
CA PRO A 215 12.93 -17.21 5.81
C PRO A 215 13.10 -16.13 6.91
N ASP A 216 12.58 -14.92 6.68
CA ASP A 216 12.60 -13.80 7.62
C ASP A 216 11.19 -13.24 7.77
N ARG A 217 10.48 -13.80 8.76
CA ARG A 217 9.10 -13.45 9.05
C ARG A 217 8.97 -12.02 9.55
N GLU A 218 9.93 -11.53 10.32
CA GLU A 218 9.90 -10.19 10.90
C GLU A 218 10.03 -9.13 9.82
N LEU A 219 10.97 -9.32 8.88
CA LEU A 219 11.10 -8.44 7.73
C LEU A 219 9.82 -8.42 6.89
N LEU A 220 9.26 -9.59 6.55
CA LEU A 220 8.01 -9.65 5.78
C LEU A 220 6.84 -8.97 6.49
N ALA A 221 6.68 -9.22 7.79
CA ALA A 221 5.63 -8.59 8.58
C ALA A 221 5.77 -7.05 8.58
N ARG A 222 7.00 -6.54 8.72
CA ARG A 222 7.30 -5.10 8.65
C ARG A 222 6.94 -4.51 7.27
N LEU A 223 7.34 -5.17 6.18
CA LEU A 223 7.06 -4.68 4.82
C LEU A 223 5.58 -4.64 4.50
N VAL A 224 4.86 -5.70 4.86
CA VAL A 224 3.41 -5.78 4.65
C VAL A 224 2.70 -4.75 5.53
N ALA A 225 3.10 -4.58 6.79
CA ALA A 225 2.50 -3.58 7.67
C ALA A 225 2.72 -2.15 7.16
N ASN A 226 3.90 -1.84 6.62
CA ASN A 226 4.17 -0.54 6.00
C ASN A 226 3.25 -0.30 4.79
N HIS A 227 3.05 -1.31 3.94
CA HIS A 227 2.12 -1.23 2.81
C HIS A 227 0.66 -0.99 3.28
N VAL A 228 0.21 -1.70 4.32
CA VAL A 228 -1.12 -1.48 4.93
C VAL A 228 -1.27 -0.05 5.45
N CYS A 229 -0.26 0.48 6.15
CA CYS A 229 -0.31 1.84 6.70
C CYS A 229 -0.49 2.89 5.59
N SER A 230 0.15 2.68 4.43
CA SER A 230 0.03 3.61 3.30
C SER A 230 -1.25 3.47 2.50
N HIS A 231 -1.87 2.28 2.43
CA HIS A 231 -3.08 2.06 1.64
C HIS A 231 -4.38 2.25 2.43
N HIS A 232 -4.42 1.78 3.67
CA HIS A 232 -5.62 1.83 4.54
C HIS A 232 -5.49 2.86 5.66
N GLY A 233 -4.28 3.27 6.04
CA GLY A 233 -4.09 4.26 7.10
C GLY A 233 -4.71 5.62 6.81
N GLY A 234 -4.87 5.99 5.54
CA GLY A 234 -5.58 7.20 5.13
C GLY A 234 -7.05 7.19 5.55
N GLU A 235 -7.76 6.07 5.38
CA GLU A 235 -9.17 5.91 5.75
C GLU A 235 -9.35 5.99 7.27
N VAL A 236 -8.48 5.31 8.02
CA VAL A 236 -8.47 5.33 9.49
C VAL A 236 -8.23 6.74 10.03
N ILE A 237 -7.30 7.47 9.41
CA ILE A 237 -7.01 8.86 9.78
C ILE A 237 -8.17 9.77 9.38
N ALA A 238 -8.81 9.53 8.24
CA ALA A 238 -10.00 10.28 7.82
C ALA A 238 -11.12 10.19 8.85
N GLU A 239 -11.43 8.98 9.33
CA GLU A 239 -12.40 8.79 10.40
C GLU A 239 -12.00 9.51 11.69
N ALA A 240 -10.72 9.45 12.06
CA ALA A 240 -10.20 10.08 13.28
C ALA A 240 -10.27 11.62 13.24
N ILE A 241 -10.00 12.24 12.09
CA ILE A 241 -10.01 13.70 11.96
C ILE A 241 -11.39 14.28 11.62
N TRP A 242 -12.34 13.46 11.18
CA TRP A 242 -13.67 13.92 10.77
C TRP A 242 -14.35 14.84 11.79
N PRO A 243 -14.39 14.52 13.10
CA PRO A 243 -15.01 15.40 14.09
C PRO A 243 -14.31 16.75 14.26
N LEU A 244 -13.00 16.80 13.98
CA LEU A 244 -12.19 18.03 14.06
C LEU A 244 -12.43 18.91 12.83
N VAL A 245 -12.55 18.30 11.65
CA VAL A 245 -12.91 18.99 10.40
C VAL A 245 -14.32 19.56 10.49
N ASP A 246 -15.30 18.79 10.99
CA ASP A 246 -16.68 19.28 11.19
C ASP A 246 -16.74 20.51 12.10
N ARG A 247 -15.94 20.49 13.18
CA ARG A 247 -15.80 21.64 14.08
C ARG A 247 -15.24 22.85 13.34
N ALA A 248 -14.20 22.67 12.54
CA ALA A 248 -13.61 23.74 11.74
C ALA A 248 -14.61 24.33 10.75
N ILE A 249 -15.38 23.49 10.05
CA ILE A 249 -16.41 23.92 9.11
C ILE A 249 -17.45 24.78 9.83
N ALA A 250 -17.94 24.34 10.98
CA ALA A 250 -18.95 25.06 11.75
C ALA A 250 -18.42 26.41 12.28
N GLU A 251 -17.27 26.41 12.94
CA GLU A 251 -16.71 27.63 13.56
C GLU A 251 -16.23 28.66 12.53
N ARG A 252 -15.71 28.21 11.39
CA ARG A 252 -15.25 29.09 10.30
C ARG A 252 -16.36 29.46 9.32
N ASN A 253 -17.57 28.93 9.51
CA ASN A 253 -18.70 29.10 8.60
C ASN A 253 -18.34 28.73 7.15
N TYR A 254 -17.57 27.65 6.96
CA TYR A 254 -17.25 27.19 5.62
C TYR A 254 -18.48 26.62 4.94
N ARG A 255 -18.64 26.96 3.67
CA ARG A 255 -19.77 26.50 2.87
C ARG A 255 -19.53 25.08 2.36
N VAL A 256 -20.33 24.14 2.83
CA VAL A 256 -20.35 22.76 2.34
C VAL A 256 -21.03 22.70 0.96
N LEU A 257 -20.46 21.91 0.06
CA LEU A 257 -21.00 21.65 -1.27
C LEU A 257 -22.20 20.69 -1.17
N PRO A 258 -23.25 20.89 -1.98
CA PRO A 258 -24.38 19.99 -1.99
C PRO A 258 -23.98 18.63 -2.60
N VAL A 259 -24.59 17.56 -2.08
CA VAL A 259 -24.44 16.21 -2.64
C VAL A 259 -24.91 16.21 -4.11
N GLN A 260 -24.04 15.76 -5.00
CA GLN A 260 -24.35 15.68 -6.43
C GLN A 260 -25.06 14.37 -6.74
N GLN A 261 -26.23 14.44 -7.39
CA GLN A 261 -27.01 13.27 -7.82
C GLN A 261 -26.38 12.52 -9.01
N LYS A 262 -25.39 13.12 -9.67
CA LYS A 262 -24.69 12.57 -10.84
C LYS A 262 -23.19 12.79 -10.68
N PRO A 263 -22.34 11.90 -11.22
CA PRO A 263 -20.90 12.11 -11.23
C PRO A 263 -20.54 13.45 -11.89
N THR A 264 -19.66 14.22 -11.25
CA THR A 264 -19.16 15.49 -11.78
C THR A 264 -17.74 15.30 -12.29
N VAL A 265 -17.46 15.73 -13.52
CA VAL A 265 -16.13 15.66 -14.11
C VAL A 265 -15.50 17.05 -14.08
N MET A 266 -14.41 17.21 -13.32
CA MET A 266 -13.64 18.45 -13.30
C MET A 266 -12.44 18.35 -14.23
N ASN A 267 -12.44 19.15 -15.31
CA ASN A 267 -11.30 19.27 -16.21
C ASN A 267 -10.46 20.49 -15.85
N VAL A 268 -9.24 20.28 -15.39
CA VAL A 268 -8.28 21.35 -15.09
C VAL A 268 -7.43 21.63 -16.33
N LYS A 269 -7.57 22.84 -16.92
CA LYS A 269 -6.76 23.31 -18.06
C LYS A 269 -5.91 24.52 -17.67
N GLY A 270 -4.75 24.65 -18.30
CA GLY A 270 -3.78 25.73 -18.03
C GLY A 270 -2.44 25.48 -18.71
N ALA A 271 -1.64 26.53 -18.94
CA ALA A 271 -0.33 26.46 -19.60
C ALA A 271 0.71 25.65 -18.78
N SER A 272 1.77 25.11 -19.39
CA SER A 272 2.84 24.43 -18.65
C SER A 272 3.37 25.33 -17.51
N ALA A 273 3.61 24.75 -16.33
CA ALA A 273 3.99 25.45 -15.09
C ALA A 273 2.94 26.42 -14.48
N SER A 274 1.69 26.50 -14.98
CA SER A 274 0.62 27.36 -14.44
C SER A 274 0.01 26.93 -13.09
N GLY A 275 0.69 26.08 -12.32
CA GLY A 275 0.16 25.62 -11.03
C GLY A 275 -0.98 24.59 -11.09
N LYS A 276 -1.28 23.97 -12.24
CA LYS A 276 -2.23 22.83 -12.29
C LYS A 276 -1.81 21.68 -11.37
N SER A 277 -0.50 21.45 -11.30
CA SER A 277 0.12 20.49 -10.37
C SER A 277 0.18 21.00 -8.93
N THR A 278 -0.24 22.24 -8.66
CA THR A 278 -0.36 22.84 -7.33
C THR A 278 -1.76 22.66 -6.74
N VAL A 279 -2.76 22.39 -7.59
CA VAL A 279 -4.05 21.78 -7.18
C VAL A 279 -3.85 20.31 -6.79
N ARG A 280 -2.77 19.67 -7.28
CA ARG A 280 -2.27 18.40 -6.73
C ARG A 280 -1.44 18.70 -5.46
N PRO A 281 -1.63 17.96 -4.35
CA PRO A 281 -0.85 18.17 -3.13
C PRO A 281 0.66 18.08 -3.40
N ARG A 282 1.44 18.98 -2.82
CA ARG A 282 2.89 18.77 -2.63
C ARG A 282 3.15 17.94 -1.40
#